data_AF-A0A350Q9D3-F1
#
_entry.id   AF-A0A350Q9D3-F1
#
_cell.length_a   1.000
_cell.length_b   1.000
_cell.length_c   1.000
_cell.angle_alpha   90.00
_cell.angle_beta   90.00
_cell.angle_gamma   90.00
#
_symmetry.space_group_name_H-M   'P 1'
#
loop_
_entity.id
_entity.type
_entity.pdbx_description
1 polymer ?
#
loop_
_entity_poly.entity_id
_entity_poly.type
_entity_poly.pdbx_seq_one_letter_code
_entity_poly.pdbx_strand_id
1 'polypeptide(L)'
;MTNMETERPRGWMSSFLRQFIIQGSWNYRSMLGSGFSYCMIPLLRKRGLSGQELDDAVRSHMGPFNAHPYLAGLALGAVARMEGSGMNAEKIEKFKRAIQGSLGGLGDLLIWGAWRPATLLLALVL
;
A
#
# COMPACT_ATOMS: atom_id res chain seq x y z
N MET A 1 -24.76 11.12 11.27
CA MET A 1 -24.93 9.89 10.47
C MET A 1 -24.74 10.29 9.02
N THR A 2 -23.51 10.24 8.53
CA THR A 2 -23.17 10.79 7.21
C THR A 2 -23.38 9.70 6.16
N ASN A 3 -24.25 10.00 5.20
CA ASN A 3 -24.75 9.13 4.13
C ASN A 3 -23.68 8.19 3.54
N MET A 4 -23.82 6.89 3.82
CA MET A 4 -23.06 5.80 3.18
C MET A 4 -23.70 5.33 1.85
N GLU A 5 -24.71 6.04 1.32
CA GLU A 5 -25.67 5.45 0.37
C GLU A 5 -25.41 5.66 -1.14
N THR A 6 -24.26 6.15 -1.59
CA THR A 6 -23.93 6.13 -3.04
C THR A 6 -22.46 5.84 -3.33
N GLU A 7 -21.90 4.85 -2.63
CA GLU A 7 -20.50 4.49 -2.79
C GLU A 7 -20.28 3.61 -4.04
N ARG A 8 -19.84 4.22 -5.14
CA ARG A 8 -19.31 3.44 -6.28
C ARG A 8 -18.17 2.53 -5.76
N PRO A 9 -18.22 1.19 -5.93
CA PRO A 9 -17.19 0.26 -5.43
C PRO A 9 -15.79 0.46 -6.05
N ARG A 10 -15.67 1.41 -6.97
CA ARG A 10 -14.50 1.67 -7.82
C ARG A 10 -13.24 2.08 -7.06
N GLY A 11 -13.33 2.78 -5.92
CA GLY A 11 -12.15 3.28 -5.21
C GLY A 11 -11.26 2.14 -4.66
N TRP A 12 -11.86 1.22 -3.91
CA TRP A 12 -11.16 0.06 -3.35
C TRP A 12 -10.64 -0.88 -4.44
N MET A 13 -11.47 -1.18 -5.44
CA MET A 13 -11.05 -2.02 -6.56
C MET A 13 -9.91 -1.38 -7.37
N SER A 14 -10.00 -0.07 -7.63
CA SER A 14 -8.90 0.65 -8.29
C SER A 14 -7.64 0.64 -7.45
N SER A 15 -7.73 0.80 -6.13
CA SER A 15 -6.56 0.72 -5.25
C SER A 15 -5.94 -0.68 -5.28
N PHE A 16 -6.76 -1.72 -5.19
CA PHE A 16 -6.33 -3.12 -5.22
C PHE A 16 -5.63 -3.46 -6.53
N LEU A 17 -6.21 -3.10 -7.68
CA LEU A 17 -5.58 -3.33 -8.97
C LEU A 17 -4.24 -2.59 -9.14
N ARG A 18 -4.10 -1.40 -8.54
CA ARG A 18 -2.82 -0.65 -8.56
C ARG A 18 -1.73 -1.34 -7.74
N GLN A 19 -2.06 -2.15 -6.75
CA GLN A 19 -1.07 -2.85 -5.92
C GLN A 19 -0.24 -3.87 -6.72
N PHE A 20 -0.79 -4.44 -7.80
CA PHE A 20 -0.05 -5.37 -8.66
C PHE A 20 1.17 -4.73 -9.34
N ILE A 21 1.20 -3.40 -9.43
CA ILE A 21 2.31 -2.61 -9.98
C ILE A 21 2.95 -1.70 -8.92
N ILE A 22 2.78 -2.01 -7.63
CA ILE A 22 3.30 -1.19 -6.52
C ILE A 22 4.84 -1.04 -6.57
N GLN A 23 5.55 -2.02 -7.12
CA GLN A 23 7.00 -1.98 -7.28
C GLN A 23 7.44 -1.31 -8.60
N GLY A 24 6.51 -0.92 -9.48
CA GLY A 24 6.82 -0.39 -10.82
C GLY A 24 7.63 0.91 -10.82
N SER A 25 7.63 1.66 -9.71
CA SER A 25 8.44 2.88 -9.55
C SER A 25 9.41 2.78 -8.37
N TRP A 26 9.88 1.57 -8.06
CA TRP A 26 10.87 1.37 -7.01
C TRP A 26 12.15 2.16 -7.29
N ASN A 27 12.68 2.83 -6.27
CA ASN A 27 13.92 3.59 -6.36
C ASN A 27 14.62 3.65 -4.99
N TYR A 28 15.91 3.98 -4.97
CA TYR A 28 16.70 4.01 -3.73
C TYR A 28 16.27 5.07 -2.71
N ARG A 29 15.53 6.10 -3.12
CA ARG A 29 15.09 7.18 -2.23
C ARG A 29 13.83 6.79 -1.45
N SER A 30 12.81 6.26 -2.13
CA SER A 30 11.51 5.95 -1.52
C SER A 30 11.23 4.46 -1.36
N MET A 31 12.01 3.59 -2.01
CA MET A 31 11.68 2.18 -2.20
C MET A 31 10.28 2.04 -2.80
N LEU A 32 9.33 1.40 -2.12
CA LEU A 32 7.93 1.31 -2.56
C LEU A 32 7.10 2.57 -2.30
N GLY A 33 7.64 3.61 -1.66
CA GLY A 33 6.90 4.81 -1.25
C GLY A 33 6.09 5.47 -2.39
N SER A 34 6.67 5.63 -3.58
CA SER A 34 5.97 6.17 -4.75
C SER A 34 4.83 5.27 -5.24
N GLY A 35 5.03 3.95 -5.24
CA GLY A 35 3.96 3.01 -5.57
C GLY A 35 2.86 2.97 -4.51
N PHE A 36 3.24 3.09 -3.24
CA PHE A 36 2.32 3.17 -2.11
C PHE A 36 1.41 4.39 -2.22
N SER A 37 1.99 5.58 -2.49
CA SER A 37 1.20 6.80 -2.68
C SER A 37 0.27 6.70 -3.90
N TYR A 38 0.73 6.12 -5.00
CA TYR A 38 -0.09 5.86 -6.19
C TYR A 38 -1.31 4.96 -5.90
N CYS A 39 -1.12 3.94 -5.06
CA CYS A 39 -2.20 3.07 -4.60
C CYS A 39 -3.19 3.80 -3.66
N MET A 40 -2.71 4.77 -2.86
CA MET A 40 -3.55 5.57 -1.95
C MET A 40 -4.48 6.57 -2.67
N ILE A 41 -4.11 7.09 -3.84
CA ILE A 41 -4.90 8.10 -4.59
C ILE A 41 -6.42 7.80 -4.66
N PRO A 42 -6.87 6.63 -5.14
CA PRO A 42 -8.30 6.33 -5.22
C PRO A 42 -8.99 6.24 -3.84
N LEU A 43 -8.26 5.87 -2.78
CA LEU A 43 -8.78 5.83 -1.42
C LEU A 43 -8.92 7.24 -0.82
N LEU A 44 -7.93 8.10 -1.05
CA LEU A 44 -7.95 9.49 -0.63
C LEU A 44 -9.06 10.27 -1.32
N ARG A 45 -9.23 10.10 -2.64
CA ARG A 45 -10.36 10.68 -3.39
C ARG A 45 -11.71 10.21 -2.86
N LYS A 46 -11.81 8.94 -2.47
CA LYS A 46 -13.02 8.38 -1.88
C LYS A 46 -13.35 9.01 -0.52
N ARG A 47 -12.34 9.43 0.25
CA ARG A 47 -12.52 10.24 1.48
C ARG A 47 -13.07 11.65 1.21
N GLY A 48 -13.15 12.07 -0.05
CA GLY A 48 -13.59 13.41 -0.45
C GLY A 48 -12.45 14.42 -0.67
N LEU A 49 -11.18 13.99 -0.59
CA LEU A 49 -10.04 14.88 -0.88
C LEU A 49 -9.99 15.24 -2.37
N SER A 50 -9.73 16.51 -2.67
CA SER A 50 -9.59 17.02 -4.03
C SER A 50 -8.61 18.20 -4.10
N GLY A 51 -8.20 18.58 -5.31
CA GLY A 51 -7.28 19.71 -5.54
C GLY A 51 -5.99 19.61 -4.72
N GLN A 52 -5.61 20.73 -4.10
CA GLN A 52 -4.39 20.86 -3.31
C GLN A 52 -4.33 19.89 -2.11
N GLU A 53 -5.47 19.65 -1.45
CA GLU A 53 -5.52 18.75 -0.30
C GLU A 53 -5.19 17.30 -0.68
N LEU A 54 -5.64 16.88 -1.86
CA LEU A 54 -5.30 15.56 -2.40
C LEU A 54 -3.82 15.47 -2.72
N ASP A 55 -3.25 16.49 -3.37
CA ASP A 55 -1.84 16.51 -3.74
C ASP A 55 -0.93 16.45 -2.51
N ASP A 56 -1.27 17.19 -1.45
CA ASP A 56 -0.50 17.17 -0.20
C ASP A 56 -0.63 15.83 0.54
N ALA A 57 -1.83 15.24 0.57
CA ALA A 57 -2.04 13.91 1.13
C ALA A 57 -1.30 12.81 0.34
N VAL A 58 -1.22 12.92 -0.99
CA VAL A 58 -0.46 11.97 -1.81
C VAL A 58 1.04 12.12 -1.55
N ARG A 59 1.54 13.36 -1.50
CA ARG A 59 2.95 13.64 -1.21
C ARG A 59 3.38 13.12 0.16
N SER A 60 2.53 13.23 1.18
CA SER A 60 2.84 12.72 2.53
C SER A 60 3.10 11.21 2.54
N HIS A 61 2.49 10.46 1.62
CA HIS A 61 2.67 9.01 1.52
C HIS A 61 3.87 8.57 0.67
N MET A 62 4.53 9.48 -0.07
CA MET A 62 5.69 9.17 -0.93
C MET A 62 6.98 8.88 -0.16
N GLY A 63 6.98 9.08 1.17
CA GLY A 63 8.13 8.79 2.02
C GLY A 63 8.60 7.33 1.96
N PRO A 64 9.83 7.04 2.42
CA PRO A 64 10.42 5.70 2.38
C PRO A 64 9.50 4.64 2.98
N PHE A 65 9.30 3.56 2.22
CA PHE A 65 8.54 2.40 2.68
C PHE A 65 9.07 1.14 1.97
N ASN A 66 9.65 0.22 2.73
CA ASN A 66 10.23 -1.01 2.20
C ASN A 66 9.66 -2.24 2.90
N ALA A 67 8.50 -2.67 2.43
CA ALA A 67 7.90 -3.96 2.77
C ALA A 67 8.02 -4.92 1.58
N HIS A 68 7.69 -6.19 1.80
CA HIS A 68 7.56 -7.13 0.69
C HIS A 68 6.38 -6.73 -0.19
N PRO A 69 6.52 -6.65 -1.54
CA PRO A 69 5.50 -6.10 -2.45
C PRO A 69 4.15 -6.80 -2.34
N TYR A 70 4.10 -8.13 -2.22
CA TYR A 70 2.84 -8.88 -2.07
C TYR A 70 2.16 -8.69 -0.69
N LEU A 71 2.87 -8.18 0.32
CA LEU A 71 2.32 -7.92 1.66
C LEU A 71 2.10 -6.43 1.93
N ALA A 72 2.64 -5.54 1.08
CA ALA A 72 2.49 -4.10 1.20
C ALA A 72 1.02 -3.63 1.20
N GLY A 73 0.11 -4.39 0.58
CA GLY A 73 -1.32 -4.14 0.59
C GLY A 73 -1.96 -4.15 1.99
N LEU A 74 -1.42 -4.95 2.93
CA LEU A 74 -1.88 -4.98 4.32
C LEU A 74 -1.61 -3.64 5.02
N ALA A 75 -0.40 -3.10 4.84
CA ALA A 75 -0.05 -1.78 5.35
C ALA A 75 -0.89 -0.69 4.67
N LEU A 76 -1.13 -0.78 3.35
CA LEU A 76 -1.97 0.17 2.61
C LEU A 76 -3.38 0.25 3.20
N GLY A 77 -4.02 -0.91 3.46
CA GLY A 77 -5.35 -0.97 4.05
C GLY A 77 -5.42 -0.39 5.46
N ALA A 78 -4.42 -0.70 6.30
CA ALA A 78 -4.31 -0.13 7.65
C ALA A 78 -4.13 1.40 7.60
N VAL A 79 -3.23 1.89 6.74
CA VAL A 79 -3.00 3.33 6.56
C VAL A 79 -4.25 4.03 6.02
N ALA A 80 -4.96 3.43 5.06
CA ALA A 80 -6.22 3.99 4.56
C ALA A 80 -7.28 4.12 5.66
N ARG A 81 -7.35 3.15 6.58
CA ARG A 81 -8.21 3.24 7.75
C ARG A 81 -7.76 4.33 8.73
N MET A 82 -6.46 4.47 8.97
CA MET A 82 -5.91 5.53 9.83
C MET A 82 -6.21 6.93 9.26
N GLU A 83 -6.02 7.12 7.95
CA GLU A 83 -6.43 8.33 7.23
C GLU A 83 -7.95 8.58 7.39
N GLY A 84 -8.79 7.56 7.21
CA GLY A 84 -10.24 7.68 7.40
C GLY A 84 -10.66 8.07 8.82
N SER A 85 -9.84 7.77 9.84
CA SER A 85 -10.07 8.15 11.24
C SER A 85 -9.54 9.55 11.60
N GLY A 86 -8.95 10.27 10.66
CA GLY A 86 -8.34 11.58 10.91
C GLY A 86 -7.07 11.51 11.76
N MET A 87 -6.36 10.37 11.75
CA MET A 87 -5.10 10.24 12.48
C MET A 87 -4.04 11.17 11.88
N ASN A 88 -3.20 11.75 12.74
CA ASN A 88 -2.17 12.68 12.27
C ASN A 88 -1.11 11.97 11.39
N ALA A 89 -0.51 12.73 10.46
CA ALA A 89 0.45 12.21 9.50
C ALA A 89 1.69 11.57 10.19
N GLU A 90 2.14 12.14 11.30
CA GLU A 90 3.29 11.64 12.07
C GLU A 90 3.04 10.23 12.63
N LYS A 91 1.85 9.94 13.18
CA LYS A 91 1.50 8.59 13.67
C LYS A 91 1.38 7.61 12.51
N ILE A 92 0.83 8.04 11.38
CA ILE A 92 0.75 7.21 10.17
C ILE A 92 2.16 6.86 9.67
N GLU A 93 3.07 7.82 9.64
CA GLU A 93 4.46 7.58 9.25
C GLU A 93 5.17 6.64 10.22
N LYS A 94 5.01 6.86 11.53
CA LYS A 94 5.54 5.97 12.59
C LYS A 94 5.01 4.54 12.41
N PHE A 95 3.72 4.37 12.13
CA PHE A 95 3.14 3.06 11.85
C PHE A 95 3.76 2.40 10.61
N LYS A 96 3.85 3.13 9.49
CA LYS A 96 4.51 2.64 8.26
C LYS A 96 5.94 2.18 8.54
N ARG A 97 6.71 2.98 9.29
CA ARG A 97 8.09 2.67 9.66
C ARG A 97 8.20 1.44 10.56
N ALA A 98 7.27 1.25 11.48
CA ALA A 98 7.25 0.09 12.36
C ALA A 98 6.91 -1.21 11.61
N ILE A 99 5.92 -1.17 10.72
CA ILE A 99 5.39 -2.40 10.09
C ILE A 99 6.19 -2.84 8.86
N GLN A 100 6.90 -1.93 8.18
CA GLN A 100 7.60 -2.24 6.93
C GLN A 100 8.61 -3.38 7.09
N GLY A 101 9.37 -3.41 8.19
CA GLY A 101 10.40 -4.43 8.43
C GLY A 101 9.81 -5.81 8.65
N SER A 102 8.74 -5.91 9.44
CA SER A 102 8.04 -7.16 9.68
C SER A 102 7.40 -7.72 8.42
N LEU A 103 6.75 -6.87 7.61
CA LEU A 103 6.17 -7.29 6.32
C LEU A 103 7.24 -7.64 5.28
N GLY A 104 8.38 -6.94 5.30
CA GLY A 104 9.56 -7.28 4.51
C GLY A 104 10.07 -8.68 4.84
N GLY A 105 10.54 -8.88 6.08
CA GLY A 105 11.13 -10.15 6.49
C GLY A 105 10.16 -11.34 6.36
N LEU A 106 8.89 -11.17 6.73
CA LEU A 106 7.90 -12.24 6.58
C LEU A 106 7.67 -12.61 5.11
N GLY A 107 7.52 -11.62 4.24
CA GLY A 107 7.30 -11.85 2.82
C GLY A 107 8.51 -12.47 2.13
N ASP A 108 9.71 -12.02 2.47
CA ASP A 108 10.96 -12.58 1.93
C ASP A 108 11.07 -14.07 2.27
N LEU A 109 10.79 -14.46 3.51
CA LEU A 109 10.83 -15.86 3.94
C LEU A 109 9.74 -16.70 3.26
N LEU A 110 8.49 -16.26 3.33
CA LEU A 110 7.34 -17.05 2.84
C LEU A 110 7.31 -17.15 1.32
N ILE A 111 7.55 -16.04 0.63
CA ILE A 111 7.26 -15.93 -0.79
C ILE A 111 8.54 -16.17 -1.60
N TRP A 112 9.60 -15.43 -1.33
CA TRP A 112 10.86 -15.60 -2.06
C TRP A 112 11.61 -16.85 -1.61
N GLY A 113 11.63 -17.13 -0.30
CA GLY A 113 12.35 -18.26 0.27
C GLY A 113 11.66 -19.61 0.10
N ALA A 114 10.33 -19.66 0.26
CA ALA A 114 9.60 -20.93 0.24
C ALA A 114 8.71 -21.10 -1.00
N TRP A 115 7.73 -20.22 -1.20
CA TRP A 115 6.69 -20.40 -2.24
C TRP A 115 7.25 -20.41 -3.66
N ARG A 116 8.10 -19.44 -4.00
CA ARG A 116 8.65 -19.31 -5.35
C ARG A 116 9.57 -20.48 -5.74
N PRO A 117 10.49 -20.95 -4.89
CA PRO A 117 11.26 -22.17 -5.18
C PRO A 117 10.38 -23.42 -5.25
N ALA A 118 9.41 -23.58 -4.34
CA ALA A 118 8.51 -24.74 -4.34
C ALA A 118 7.69 -24.83 -5.64
N THR A 119 7.13 -23.71 -6.10
CA THR A 119 6.36 -23.66 -7.37
C THR A 119 7.24 -23.88 -8.59
N LEU A 120 8.48 -23.38 -8.60
CA LEU A 120 9.45 -23.68 -9.66
C LEU A 120 9.76 -25.18 -9.72
N LEU A 121 10.04 -25.80 -8.57
CA LEU A 121 10.33 -27.25 -8.51
C LEU A 121 9.14 -28.08 -8.94
N LEU A 122 7.92 -27.72 -8.50
CA LEU A 122 6.69 -28.40 -8.93
C LEU A 122 6.50 -28.32 -10.44
N ALA A 123 6.74 -27.15 -11.04
CA ALA A 123 6.60 -26.95 -12.49
C ALA A 123 7.66 -27.69 -13.32
N LEU A 124 8.80 -28.07 -12.72
CA LEU A 124 9.83 -28.88 -13.39
C LEU A 124 9.54 -30.39 -13.31
N VAL A 125 8.75 -30.82 -12.32
CA VAL A 125 8.42 -32.24 -12.09
C VAL A 125 7.16 -32.67 -12.84
N LEU A 126 6.21 -31.75 -13.03
CA LEU A 126 4.99 -31.96 -13.82
C LEU A 126 5.26 -31.79 -15.32
#